data_AF-A0A1V3SVP5-F1
#
_entry.id   AF-A0A1V3SVP5-F1
#
_cell.length_a   1.000
_cell.length_b   1.000
_cell.length_c   1.000
_cell.angle_alpha   90.00
_cell.angle_beta   90.00
_cell.angle_gamma   90.00
#
_symmetry.space_group_name_H-M   'P 1'
#
loop_
_entity.id
_entity.type
_entity.pdbx_description
1 polymer ?
#
loop_
_entity_poly.entity_id
_entity_poly.type
_entity_poly.pdbx_seq_one_letter_code
_entity_poly.pdbx_strand_id
1 'polypeptide(L)'
;MPETDKSEVRRQLIQKLQEFRHTRFRKDIALRLYLNTTEKNPAHAQNIAKNLLDLFSFNPDRRKSDRRALYKDDNQISALSVTCHHGGSKPRIWGYVYPMECLFQDIHLLMTSTDQHDDFRQFRDPPDFSDHLEALEDWRRDENNIRKLYGNQAFESFLAHLHCRAQEALLSRGNLSTRDLNAMYNVTGRSFGFDHSKLWEQVFHFSPLRILLDEFPQQSGTSSIWKRHIDQKLKDFQASFGRMVNPLVVPVALEVLIKPPPPSRMRGNPDLDNLLRKYIIPPVNEVLNPVMKNGITRFEAYRLPPSPEGTNGFVHIAIVADTTGYDSVFKEIDEGLERWEGSL
;
A
#
# COMPACT_ATOMS: atom_id res chain seq x y z
N MET A 1 4.41 21.34 12.35
CA MET A 1 3.04 21.70 12.79
C MET A 1 3.13 22.39 14.15
N PRO A 2 2.65 23.65 14.27
CA PRO A 2 2.50 24.36 15.54
C PRO A 2 1.69 23.56 16.58
N GLU A 3 1.94 23.78 17.88
CA GLU A 3 1.19 23.07 18.94
C GLU A 3 -0.31 23.41 18.93
N THR A 4 -0.69 24.63 18.54
CA THR A 4 -2.09 25.04 18.39
C THR A 4 -2.84 24.15 17.40
N ASP A 5 -2.22 23.87 16.25
CA ASP A 5 -2.82 23.07 15.19
C ASP A 5 -2.90 21.59 15.61
N LYS A 6 -1.86 21.10 16.30
CA LYS A 6 -1.87 19.74 16.89
C LYS A 6 -3.02 19.58 17.89
N SER A 7 -3.25 20.58 18.74
CA SER A 7 -4.36 20.60 19.68
C SER A 7 -5.71 20.61 18.97
N GLU A 8 -5.85 21.37 17.89
CA GLU A 8 -7.07 21.43 17.10
C GLU A 8 -7.40 20.10 16.41
N VAL A 9 -6.42 19.44 15.79
CA VAL A 9 -6.59 18.10 15.19
C VAL A 9 -7.08 17.10 16.25
N ARG A 10 -6.48 17.09 17.44
CA ARG A 10 -6.92 16.20 18.53
C ARG A 10 -8.33 16.53 19.01
N ARG A 11 -8.66 17.82 19.15
CA ARG A 11 -10.00 18.25 19.55
C ARG A 11 -11.05 17.72 18.58
N GLN A 12 -10.81 17.82 17.27
CA GLN A 12 -11.71 17.28 16.24
C GLN A 12 -11.81 15.75 16.29
N LEU A 13 -10.68 15.04 16.49
CA LEU A 13 -10.68 13.59 16.68
C LEU A 13 -11.53 13.16 17.89
N ILE A 14 -11.35 13.83 19.03
CA ILE A 14 -12.11 13.55 20.26
C ILE A 14 -13.60 13.80 20.05
N GLN A 15 -13.94 14.90 19.37
CA GLN A 15 -15.32 15.21 19.01
C GLN A 15 -15.93 14.11 18.14
N LYS A 16 -15.20 13.63 17.12
CA LYS A 16 -15.65 12.52 16.26
C LYS A 16 -15.86 11.23 17.05
N LEU A 17 -14.93 10.85 17.93
CA LEU A 17 -15.10 9.68 18.79
C LEU A 17 -16.36 9.79 19.67
N GLN A 18 -16.67 10.99 20.17
CA GLN A 18 -17.91 11.25 20.93
C GLN A 18 -19.15 11.13 20.06
N GLU A 19 -19.15 11.72 18.86
CA GLU A 19 -20.25 11.65 17.89
C GLU A 19 -20.59 10.20 17.53
N PHE A 20 -19.57 9.37 17.28
CA PHE A 20 -19.74 7.94 17.00
C PHE A 20 -19.92 7.07 18.26
N ARG A 21 -20.03 7.68 19.45
CA ARG A 21 -20.13 6.98 20.75
C ARG A 21 -19.04 5.92 20.97
N HIS A 22 -17.88 6.13 20.37
CA HIS A 22 -16.77 5.21 20.43
C HIS A 22 -15.76 5.64 21.50
N THR A 23 -15.04 4.66 22.05
CA THR A 23 -13.92 4.92 22.98
C THR A 23 -12.59 4.65 22.28
N ARG A 24 -11.48 4.60 23.02
CA ARG A 24 -10.20 4.22 22.43
C ARG A 24 -10.25 2.75 21.96
N PHE A 25 -9.78 2.47 20.75
CA PHE A 25 -9.61 1.10 20.26
C PHE A 25 -8.61 0.32 21.12
N ARG A 26 -8.97 -0.92 21.48
CA ARG A 26 -8.16 -1.79 22.36
C ARG A 26 -7.50 -2.96 21.64
N LYS A 27 -7.99 -3.27 20.44
CA LYS A 27 -7.50 -4.35 19.58
C LYS A 27 -6.82 -3.75 18.35
N ASP A 28 -6.36 -4.63 17.47
CA ASP A 28 -5.80 -4.26 16.19
C ASP A 28 -6.83 -3.55 15.32
N ILE A 29 -6.35 -2.55 14.57
CA ILE A 29 -7.18 -1.71 13.71
C ILE A 29 -6.65 -1.69 12.27
N ALA A 30 -7.58 -1.48 11.35
CA ALA A 30 -7.31 -0.99 10.01
C ALA A 30 -7.51 0.53 10.00
N LEU A 31 -6.55 1.25 9.42
CA LEU A 31 -6.55 2.70 9.35
C LEU A 31 -6.30 3.15 7.90
N ARG A 32 -7.24 3.93 7.36
CA ARG A 32 -7.16 4.57 6.04
C ARG A 32 -7.06 6.07 6.23
N LEU A 33 -6.05 6.71 5.66
CA LEU A 33 -5.83 8.15 5.72
C LEU A 33 -5.75 8.74 4.32
N TYR A 34 -6.48 9.83 4.13
CA TYR A 34 -6.46 10.62 2.92
C TYR A 34 -6.02 12.04 3.26
N LEU A 35 -5.04 12.52 2.51
CA LEU A 35 -4.34 13.78 2.76
C LEU A 35 -4.40 14.63 1.50
N ASN A 36 -4.88 15.86 1.62
CA ASN A 36 -4.76 16.87 0.57
C ASN A 36 -3.87 18.00 1.09
N THR A 37 -2.83 18.32 0.33
CA THR A 37 -1.92 19.43 0.62
C THR A 37 -2.01 20.48 -0.48
N THR A 38 -1.83 21.74 -0.11
CA THR A 38 -1.90 22.90 -1.03
C THR A 38 -0.53 23.50 -1.35
N GLU A 39 0.50 23.09 -0.60
CA GLU A 39 1.87 23.58 -0.80
C GLU A 39 2.43 23.09 -2.14
N LYS A 40 3.25 23.91 -2.79
CA LYS A 40 3.94 23.54 -4.03
C LYS A 40 4.99 22.43 -3.82
N ASN A 41 5.67 22.46 -2.67
CA ASN A 41 6.68 21.48 -2.25
C ASN A 41 6.36 20.95 -0.83
N PRO A 42 5.29 20.14 -0.70
CA PRO A 42 4.86 19.62 0.59
C PRO A 42 5.85 18.56 1.12
N ALA A 43 5.81 18.32 2.43
CA ALA A 43 6.51 17.18 3.01
C ALA A 43 6.02 15.85 2.40
N HIS A 44 6.91 14.85 2.30
CA HIS A 44 6.54 13.54 1.80
C HIS A 44 5.42 12.87 2.63
N ALA A 45 4.55 12.11 1.98
CA ALA A 45 3.34 11.52 2.55
C ALA A 45 3.59 10.75 3.86
N GLN A 46 4.67 9.95 3.92
CA GLN A 46 5.05 9.17 5.10
C GLN A 46 5.43 10.02 6.31
N ASN A 47 5.96 11.23 6.10
CA ASN A 47 6.27 12.15 7.19
C ASN A 47 5.01 12.83 7.73
N ILE A 48 4.08 13.18 6.84
CA ILE A 48 2.77 13.72 7.24
C ILE A 48 2.00 12.65 8.02
N ALA A 49 1.92 11.43 7.48
CA ALA A 49 1.28 10.30 8.12
C ALA A 49 1.87 10.03 9.51
N LYS A 50 3.20 9.92 9.65
CA LYS A 50 3.84 9.71 10.97
C LYS A 50 3.39 10.73 12.00
N ASN A 51 3.45 12.01 11.63
CA ASN A 51 3.06 13.09 12.53
C ASN A 51 1.60 12.93 12.97
N LEU A 52 0.68 12.58 12.07
CA LEU A 52 -0.73 12.36 12.40
C LEU A 52 -0.93 11.15 13.31
N LEU A 53 -0.28 10.03 13.04
CA LEU A 53 -0.34 8.83 13.88
C LEU A 53 0.14 9.12 15.31
N ASP A 54 1.23 9.89 15.45
CA ASP A 54 1.70 10.39 16.76
C ASP A 54 0.68 11.30 17.48
N LEU A 55 -0.21 11.97 16.75
CA LEU A 55 -1.30 12.75 17.35
C LEU A 55 -2.48 11.87 17.78
N PHE A 56 -2.70 10.75 17.10
CA PHE A 56 -3.80 9.83 17.32
C PHE A 56 -3.54 8.85 18.47
N SER A 57 -2.27 8.62 18.81
CA SER A 57 -1.84 7.74 19.90
C SER A 57 -2.02 8.38 21.29
N PHE A 58 -2.04 7.53 22.32
CA PHE A 58 -2.15 7.97 23.71
C PHE A 58 -0.83 8.55 24.21
N ASN A 59 -0.87 9.76 24.76
CA ASN A 59 0.29 10.38 25.38
C ASN A 59 0.05 10.57 26.91
N PRO A 60 0.78 9.84 27.78
CA PRO A 60 0.61 9.91 29.23
C PRO A 60 1.09 11.22 29.86
N ASP A 61 1.99 11.95 29.20
CA ASP A 61 2.61 13.19 29.72
C ASP A 61 1.72 14.42 29.49
N ARG A 62 0.53 14.25 28.90
CA ARG A 62 -0.43 15.33 28.64
C ARG A 62 -1.50 15.45 29.72
N ARG A 63 -2.04 16.66 29.88
CA ARG A 63 -3.06 17.02 30.89
C ARG A 63 -4.20 15.99 30.93
N LYS A 64 -4.69 15.68 32.14
CA LYS A 64 -5.73 14.65 32.38
C LYS A 64 -7.02 14.83 31.55
N SER A 65 -7.36 16.05 31.15
CA SER A 65 -8.52 16.37 30.32
C SER A 65 -8.39 15.96 28.85
N ASP A 66 -7.18 15.65 28.39
CA ASP A 66 -6.81 15.36 26.99
C ASP A 66 -6.52 13.85 26.75
N ARG A 67 -7.00 12.98 27.66
CA ARG A 67 -6.70 11.53 27.70
C ARG A 67 -7.41 10.69 26.62
N ARG A 68 -8.13 11.30 25.68
CA ARG A 68 -8.87 10.60 24.63
C ARG A 68 -8.02 10.52 23.37
N ALA A 69 -7.51 9.33 23.12
CA ALA A 69 -6.74 8.98 21.94
C ALA A 69 -7.52 7.94 21.11
N LEU A 70 -7.16 7.80 19.84
CA LEU A 70 -7.76 6.80 18.96
C LEU A 70 -7.37 5.39 19.40
N TYR A 71 -6.09 5.19 19.70
CA TYR A 71 -5.52 3.92 20.16
C TYR A 71 -4.43 4.18 21.22
N LYS A 72 -3.94 3.13 21.90
CA LYS A 72 -2.93 3.25 22.95
C LYS A 72 -1.53 3.42 22.35
N ASP A 73 -1.24 2.65 21.30
CA ASP A 73 0.07 2.51 20.70
C ASP A 73 -0.07 2.31 19.18
N ASP A 74 0.84 2.87 18.39
CA ASP A 74 0.84 2.78 16.92
C ASP A 74 0.97 1.32 16.46
N ASN A 75 1.54 0.44 17.30
CA ASN A 75 1.59 -1.00 17.03
C ASN A 75 0.22 -1.67 16.91
N GLN A 76 -0.88 -1.04 17.35
CA GLN A 76 -2.24 -1.56 17.12
C GLN A 76 -2.67 -1.43 15.66
N ILE A 77 -2.00 -0.61 14.84
CA ILE A 77 -2.30 -0.51 13.42
C ILE A 77 -1.72 -1.74 12.73
N SER A 78 -2.61 -2.65 12.31
CA SER A 78 -2.25 -3.88 11.60
C SER A 78 -2.55 -3.80 10.11
N ALA A 79 -3.37 -2.85 9.66
CA ALA A 79 -3.47 -2.45 8.26
C ALA A 79 -3.46 -0.92 8.15
N LEU A 80 -2.55 -0.37 7.35
CA LEU A 80 -2.40 1.07 7.14
C LEU A 80 -2.47 1.37 5.64
N SER A 81 -3.40 2.22 5.21
CA SER A 81 -3.41 2.80 3.87
C SER A 81 -3.35 4.31 3.97
N VAL A 82 -2.41 4.92 3.25
CA VAL A 82 -2.23 6.37 3.19
C VAL A 82 -2.22 6.80 1.74
N THR A 83 -3.08 7.75 1.41
CA THR A 83 -3.13 8.40 0.11
C THR A 83 -2.93 9.89 0.29
N CYS A 84 -1.99 10.47 -0.45
CA CYS A 84 -1.65 11.89 -0.35
C CYS A 84 -1.71 12.58 -1.72
N HIS A 85 -2.66 13.49 -1.88
CA HIS A 85 -2.77 14.36 -3.04
C HIS A 85 -2.09 15.71 -2.76
N HIS A 86 -1.23 16.13 -3.68
CA HIS A 86 -0.46 17.37 -3.58
C HIS A 86 -0.95 18.41 -4.59
N GLY A 87 -0.92 19.69 -4.22
CA GLY A 87 -1.32 20.79 -5.09
C GLY A 87 -2.84 21.02 -5.18
N GLY A 88 -3.60 20.53 -4.20
CA GLY A 88 -5.04 20.78 -4.12
C GLY A 88 -5.38 22.24 -3.81
N SER A 89 -6.66 22.60 -3.95
CA SER A 89 -7.16 23.96 -3.65
C SER A 89 -7.39 24.22 -2.16
N LYS A 90 -7.62 23.17 -1.35
CA LYS A 90 -7.87 23.27 0.09
C LYS A 90 -7.16 22.13 0.83
N PRO A 91 -6.48 22.40 1.95
CA PRO A 91 -5.88 21.34 2.74
C PRO A 91 -6.99 20.54 3.44
N ARG A 92 -6.88 19.21 3.43
CA ARG A 92 -7.88 18.33 4.04
C ARG A 92 -7.23 17.07 4.57
N ILE A 93 -7.67 16.62 5.73
CA ILE A 93 -7.36 15.30 6.29
C ILE A 93 -8.69 14.63 6.55
N TRP A 94 -8.84 13.39 6.08
CA TRP A 94 -9.97 12.54 6.43
C TRP A 94 -9.52 11.09 6.40
N GLY A 95 -10.33 10.20 6.96
CA GLY A 95 -9.94 8.81 7.06
C GLY A 95 -11.00 7.96 7.74
N TYR A 96 -10.73 6.66 7.74
CA TYR A 96 -11.57 5.64 8.30
C TYR A 96 -10.73 4.78 9.23
N VAL A 97 -11.32 4.39 10.34
CA VAL A 97 -10.69 3.53 11.34
C VAL A 97 -11.73 2.55 11.85
N TYR A 98 -11.37 1.27 11.84
CA TYR A 98 -12.23 0.19 12.29
C TYR A 98 -11.40 -0.95 12.86
N PRO A 99 -11.98 -1.77 13.75
CA PRO A 99 -11.31 -2.98 14.22
C PRO A 99 -10.97 -3.90 13.04
N MET A 100 -9.85 -4.61 13.11
CA MET A 100 -9.50 -5.61 12.09
C MET A 100 -10.61 -6.67 11.91
N GLU A 101 -11.37 -6.97 12.96
CA GLU A 101 -12.50 -7.89 12.85
C GLU A 101 -13.59 -7.41 11.88
N CYS A 102 -13.82 -6.10 11.76
CA CYS A 102 -14.76 -5.56 10.76
C CYS A 102 -14.23 -5.76 9.34
N LEU A 103 -12.93 -5.54 9.11
CA LEU A 103 -12.30 -5.83 7.82
C LEU A 103 -12.49 -7.31 7.43
N PHE A 104 -12.30 -8.21 8.39
CA PHE A 104 -12.49 -9.64 8.16
C PHE A 104 -13.95 -10.00 7.88
N GLN A 105 -14.91 -9.33 8.52
CA GLN A 105 -16.33 -9.52 8.22
C GLN A 105 -16.66 -9.09 6.79
N ASP A 106 -16.15 -7.93 6.37
CA ASP A 106 -16.33 -7.41 5.01
C ASP A 106 -15.74 -8.38 3.97
N ILE A 107 -14.48 -8.80 4.17
CA ILE A 107 -13.84 -9.79 3.30
C ILE A 107 -14.65 -11.11 3.29
N HIS A 108 -15.07 -11.60 4.46
CA HIS A 108 -15.84 -12.83 4.55
C HIS A 108 -17.15 -12.75 3.76
N LEU A 109 -17.85 -11.62 3.85
CA LEU A 109 -19.10 -11.38 3.14
C LEU A 109 -18.87 -11.44 1.62
N LEU A 110 -17.89 -10.68 1.11
CA LEU A 110 -17.55 -10.65 -0.31
C LEU A 110 -17.08 -12.02 -0.83
N MET A 111 -16.35 -12.77 -0.02
CA MET A 111 -15.84 -14.09 -0.40
C MET A 111 -16.87 -15.22 -0.27
N THR A 112 -18.04 -14.99 0.34
CA THR A 112 -19.10 -16.00 0.48
C THR A 112 -20.35 -15.69 -0.31
N SER A 113 -20.52 -14.46 -0.81
CA SER A 113 -21.59 -14.11 -1.74
C SER A 113 -21.43 -14.82 -3.10
N THR A 114 -22.29 -15.78 -3.41
CA THR A 114 -22.23 -16.65 -4.60
C THR A 114 -22.40 -15.91 -5.94
N ASP A 115 -23.18 -14.83 -5.98
CA ASP A 115 -23.48 -14.11 -7.24
C ASP A 115 -22.30 -13.23 -7.72
N GLN A 116 -21.38 -12.86 -6.83
CA GLN A 116 -20.26 -11.97 -7.18
C GLN A 116 -18.94 -12.71 -7.46
N HIS A 117 -18.86 -14.03 -7.27
CA HIS A 117 -17.61 -14.78 -7.51
C HIS A 117 -17.10 -14.66 -8.95
N ASP A 118 -18.00 -14.52 -9.92
CA ASP A 118 -17.66 -14.28 -11.33
C ASP A 118 -17.40 -12.79 -11.64
N ASP A 119 -18.08 -11.86 -10.97
CA ASP A 119 -17.92 -10.41 -11.18
C ASP A 119 -16.70 -9.79 -10.46
N PHE A 120 -16.23 -10.38 -9.35
CA PHE A 120 -14.97 -9.95 -8.69
C PHE A 120 -13.74 -10.12 -9.59
N ARG A 121 -13.83 -10.90 -10.67
CA ARG A 121 -12.76 -11.00 -11.68
C ARG A 121 -12.57 -9.67 -12.41
N GLN A 122 -13.62 -8.88 -12.62
CA GLN A 122 -13.58 -7.71 -13.51
C GLN A 122 -12.97 -6.45 -12.91
N PHE A 123 -12.88 -6.32 -11.58
CA PHE A 123 -12.44 -5.06 -10.96
C PHE A 123 -10.94 -4.82 -10.98
N ARG A 124 -10.15 -5.89 -11.09
CA ARG A 124 -8.69 -5.78 -11.02
C ARG A 124 -7.98 -6.81 -11.88
N ASP A 125 -8.64 -7.33 -12.91
CA ASP A 125 -7.91 -7.96 -14.00
C ASP A 125 -6.99 -6.88 -14.57
N PRO A 126 -5.66 -7.02 -14.39
CA PRO A 126 -4.74 -6.03 -14.88
C PRO A 126 -4.90 -5.93 -16.40
N PRO A 127 -4.73 -4.74 -17.00
CA PRO A 127 -4.74 -4.61 -18.46
C PRO A 127 -3.82 -5.66 -19.09
N ASP A 128 -4.17 -6.17 -20.27
CA ASP A 128 -3.35 -7.21 -20.90
C ASP A 128 -1.96 -6.68 -21.19
N PHE A 129 -1.00 -7.13 -20.37
CA PHE A 129 0.39 -6.71 -20.47
C PHE A 129 1.01 -7.18 -21.78
N SER A 130 0.60 -8.34 -22.31
CA SER A 130 1.15 -8.89 -23.56
C SER A 130 0.81 -7.97 -24.72
N ASP A 131 -0.46 -7.60 -24.86
CA ASP A 131 -0.93 -6.72 -25.93
C ASP A 131 -0.26 -5.34 -25.87
N HIS A 132 -0.13 -4.78 -24.66
CA HIS A 132 0.53 -3.49 -24.49
C HIS A 132 2.05 -3.54 -24.75
N LEU A 133 2.69 -4.65 -24.40
CA LEU A 133 4.11 -4.87 -24.69
C LEU A 133 4.35 -5.05 -26.19
N GLU A 134 3.54 -5.86 -26.86
CA GLU A 134 3.61 -6.09 -28.31
C GLU A 134 3.42 -4.78 -29.07
N ALA A 135 2.39 -3.99 -28.72
CA ALA A 135 2.16 -2.69 -29.34
C ALA A 135 3.36 -1.73 -29.17
N LEU A 136 4.00 -1.73 -28.00
CA LEU A 136 5.21 -0.93 -27.75
C LEU A 136 6.41 -1.40 -28.58
N GLU A 137 6.61 -2.71 -28.70
CA GLU A 137 7.70 -3.29 -29.46
C GLU A 137 7.52 -3.09 -30.96
N ASP A 138 6.29 -3.25 -31.46
CA ASP A 138 5.93 -2.97 -32.85
C ASP A 138 6.17 -1.50 -33.22
N TRP A 139 5.75 -0.58 -32.35
CA TRP A 139 5.97 0.86 -32.57
C TRP A 139 7.47 1.20 -32.66
N ARG A 140 8.31 0.55 -31.83
CA ARG A 140 9.78 0.70 -31.90
C ARG A 140 10.37 0.08 -33.16
N ARG A 141 9.86 -1.07 -33.59
CA ARG A 141 10.36 -1.79 -34.77
C ARG A 141 10.14 -0.99 -36.05
N ASP A 142 9.01 -0.31 -36.17
CA ASP A 142 8.62 0.45 -37.38
C ASP A 142 9.02 1.94 -37.33
N GLU A 143 9.93 2.32 -36.43
CA GLU A 143 10.33 3.71 -36.15
C GLU A 143 10.58 4.54 -37.41
N ASN A 144 11.42 4.06 -38.34
CA ASN A 144 11.79 4.81 -39.54
C ASN A 144 10.58 5.13 -40.43
N ASN A 145 9.64 4.18 -40.57
CA ASN A 145 8.45 4.36 -41.39
C ASN A 145 7.46 5.31 -40.71
N ILE A 146 7.25 5.15 -39.40
CA ILE A 146 6.33 5.99 -38.63
C ILE A 146 6.82 7.44 -38.59
N ARG A 147 8.11 7.66 -38.33
CA ARG A 147 8.71 9.02 -38.36
C ARG A 147 8.56 9.67 -39.73
N LYS A 148 8.69 8.90 -40.83
CA LYS A 148 8.49 9.41 -42.19
C LYS A 148 7.04 9.80 -42.48
N LEU A 149 6.07 9.03 -41.97
CA LEU A 149 4.64 9.25 -42.22
C LEU A 149 4.04 10.33 -41.33
N TYR A 150 4.40 10.36 -40.04
CA TYR A 150 3.74 11.18 -39.02
C TYR A 150 4.65 12.23 -38.38
N GLY A 151 5.95 12.22 -38.69
CA GLY A 151 6.93 13.12 -38.12
C GLY A 151 7.43 12.68 -36.74
N ASN A 152 8.53 13.32 -36.30
CA ASN A 152 9.21 12.95 -35.06
C ASN A 152 8.36 13.15 -33.81
N GLN A 153 7.65 14.28 -33.71
CA GLN A 153 6.86 14.60 -32.51
C GLN A 153 5.73 13.60 -32.26
N ALA A 154 5.04 13.18 -33.33
CA ALA A 154 3.98 12.17 -33.22
C ALA A 154 4.56 10.83 -32.77
N PHE A 155 5.69 10.41 -33.36
CA PHE A 155 6.38 9.18 -32.95
C PHE A 155 6.72 9.18 -31.46
N GLU A 156 7.38 10.23 -30.95
CA GLU A 156 7.78 10.31 -29.53
C GLU A 156 6.57 10.33 -28.59
N SER A 157 5.51 11.07 -28.97
CA SER A 157 4.31 11.20 -28.13
C SER A 157 3.57 9.87 -28.02
N PHE A 158 3.44 9.12 -29.13
CA PHE A 158 2.84 7.80 -29.12
C PHE A 158 3.72 6.76 -28.42
N LEU A 159 5.04 6.81 -28.61
CA LEU A 159 5.96 5.93 -27.91
C LEU A 159 5.87 6.12 -26.39
N ALA A 160 5.81 7.37 -25.92
CA ALA A 160 5.60 7.68 -24.51
C ALA A 160 4.25 7.16 -24.00
N HIS A 161 3.16 7.33 -24.79
CA HIS A 161 1.85 6.79 -24.44
C HIS A 161 1.86 5.26 -24.29
N LEU A 162 2.43 4.54 -25.27
CA LEU A 162 2.54 3.08 -25.25
C LEU A 162 3.40 2.60 -24.08
N HIS A 163 4.50 3.29 -23.79
CA HIS A 163 5.36 2.98 -22.65
C HIS A 163 4.61 3.14 -21.32
N CYS A 164 3.85 4.23 -21.14
CA CYS A 164 2.98 4.42 -19.98
C CYS A 164 1.96 3.28 -19.83
N ARG A 165 1.28 2.88 -20.92
CA ARG A 165 0.28 1.79 -20.89
C ARG A 165 0.89 0.45 -20.51
N ALA A 166 2.01 0.10 -21.14
CA ALA A 166 2.70 -1.15 -20.86
C ALA A 166 3.25 -1.17 -19.41
N GLN A 167 3.74 -0.03 -18.90
CA GLN A 167 4.20 0.09 -17.52
C GLN A 167 3.04 0.01 -16.52
N GLU A 168 1.93 0.69 -16.77
CA GLU A 168 0.69 0.59 -15.98
C GLU A 168 0.19 -0.86 -15.91
N ALA A 169 0.11 -1.53 -17.06
CA ALA A 169 -0.30 -2.93 -17.15
C ALA A 169 0.62 -3.86 -16.35
N LEU A 170 1.95 -3.72 -16.50
CA LEU A 170 2.93 -4.52 -15.77
C LEU A 170 2.78 -4.35 -14.26
N LEU A 171 2.80 -3.10 -13.78
CA LEU A 171 2.80 -2.81 -12.34
C LEU A 171 1.46 -3.13 -11.69
N SER A 172 0.35 -3.04 -12.43
CA SER A 172 -0.99 -3.42 -11.93
C SER A 172 -1.12 -4.92 -11.64
N ARG A 173 -0.26 -5.78 -12.23
CA ARG A 173 -0.23 -7.22 -11.91
C ARG A 173 0.36 -7.50 -10.53
N GLY A 174 1.05 -6.53 -9.91
CA GLY A 174 1.62 -6.66 -8.57
C GLY A 174 0.61 -6.44 -7.44
N ASN A 175 -0.55 -5.87 -7.77
CA ASN A 175 -1.61 -5.43 -6.88
C ASN A 175 -2.18 -6.53 -5.95
N LEU A 176 -2.46 -6.20 -4.68
CA LEU A 176 -3.14 -7.07 -3.71
C LEU A 176 -4.65 -7.07 -3.86
N SER A 177 -5.29 -8.13 -4.31
CA SER A 177 -6.75 -8.22 -4.31
C SER A 177 -7.35 -8.49 -2.92
N THR A 178 -8.67 -8.32 -2.80
CA THR A 178 -9.45 -8.79 -1.64
C THR A 178 -9.26 -10.30 -1.40
N ARG A 179 -9.10 -11.07 -2.47
CA ARG A 179 -8.82 -12.53 -2.41
C ARG A 179 -7.46 -12.82 -1.81
N ASP A 180 -6.46 -12.00 -2.09
CA ASP A 180 -5.13 -12.13 -1.50
C ASP A 180 -5.18 -11.90 0.01
N LEU A 181 -5.89 -10.86 0.46
CA LEU A 181 -6.10 -10.62 1.90
C LEU A 181 -6.88 -11.77 2.55
N ASN A 182 -7.91 -12.31 1.89
CA ASN A 182 -8.62 -13.49 2.39
C ASN A 182 -7.67 -14.68 2.60
N ALA A 183 -6.81 -14.98 1.62
CA ALA A 183 -5.85 -16.06 1.72
C ALA A 183 -4.80 -15.83 2.81
N MET A 184 -4.27 -14.61 2.91
CA MET A 184 -3.21 -14.24 3.86
C MET A 184 -3.68 -14.24 5.31
N TYR A 185 -4.88 -13.75 5.58
CA TYR A 185 -5.48 -13.73 6.92
C TYR A 185 -6.33 -14.97 7.21
N ASN A 186 -6.49 -15.85 6.22
CA ASN A 186 -7.31 -17.07 6.30
C ASN A 186 -8.75 -16.79 6.77
N VAL A 187 -9.38 -15.74 6.22
CA VAL A 187 -10.66 -15.20 6.72
C VAL A 187 -11.82 -16.18 6.52
N THR A 188 -11.93 -16.80 5.33
CA THR A 188 -12.95 -17.83 5.08
C THR A 188 -12.53 -19.24 5.49
N GLY A 189 -11.29 -19.43 5.94
CA GLY A 189 -10.74 -20.76 6.17
C GLY A 189 -10.59 -21.55 4.87
N ARG A 190 -11.01 -22.82 4.89
CA ARG A 190 -11.02 -23.66 3.68
C ARG A 190 -12.23 -23.33 2.81
N SER A 191 -11.96 -22.95 1.57
CA SER A 191 -13.00 -22.77 0.55
C SER A 191 -12.88 -23.89 -0.49
N PHE A 192 -13.99 -24.54 -0.85
CA PHE A 192 -14.03 -25.64 -1.84
C PHE A 192 -13.02 -26.79 -1.58
N GLY A 193 -12.73 -27.08 -0.31
CA GLY A 193 -11.75 -28.11 0.08
C GLY A 193 -10.29 -27.70 -0.07
N PHE A 194 -10.02 -26.48 -0.56
CA PHE A 194 -8.69 -25.91 -0.71
C PHE A 194 -8.35 -24.96 0.45
N ASP A 195 -7.13 -25.07 0.96
CA ASP A 195 -6.62 -24.20 2.02
C ASP A 195 -5.70 -23.15 1.41
N HIS A 196 -6.28 -22.04 0.95
CA HIS A 196 -5.56 -20.95 0.28
C HIS A 196 -4.46 -20.35 1.18
N SER A 197 -4.60 -20.46 2.50
CA SER A 197 -3.59 -19.99 3.47
C SER A 197 -2.24 -20.70 3.33
N LYS A 198 -2.20 -21.89 2.72
CA LYS A 198 -0.98 -22.70 2.58
C LYS A 198 -0.17 -22.41 1.30
N LEU A 199 -0.78 -21.80 0.29
CA LEU A 199 -0.12 -21.56 -1.00
C LEU A 199 0.27 -20.12 -1.23
N TRP A 200 -0.43 -19.15 -0.65
CA TRP A 200 -0.20 -17.75 -0.97
C TRP A 200 1.26 -17.33 -0.72
N GLU A 201 1.89 -17.84 0.35
CA GLU A 201 3.30 -17.56 0.63
C GLU A 201 4.20 -17.99 -0.52
N GLN A 202 3.99 -19.19 -1.07
CA GLN A 202 4.76 -19.68 -2.21
C GLN A 202 4.51 -18.82 -3.45
N VAL A 203 3.25 -18.52 -3.76
CA VAL A 203 2.88 -17.69 -4.92
C VAL A 203 3.54 -16.30 -4.84
N PHE A 204 3.50 -15.67 -3.67
CA PHE A 204 4.07 -14.34 -3.45
C PHE A 204 5.60 -14.36 -3.38
N HIS A 205 6.21 -15.42 -2.83
CA HIS A 205 7.67 -15.59 -2.78
C HIS A 205 8.31 -15.71 -4.17
N PHE A 206 7.59 -16.30 -5.13
CA PHE A 206 8.04 -16.45 -6.51
C PHE A 206 7.50 -15.38 -7.45
N SER A 207 6.68 -14.44 -6.97
CA SER A 207 6.17 -13.35 -7.79
C SER A 207 7.28 -12.37 -8.12
N PRO A 208 7.63 -12.18 -9.41
CA PRO A 208 8.77 -11.34 -9.78
C PRO A 208 8.48 -9.84 -9.58
N LEU A 209 7.20 -9.47 -9.43
CA LEU A 209 6.77 -8.09 -9.13
C LEU A 209 6.77 -7.78 -7.63
N ARG A 210 7.17 -8.74 -6.78
CA ARG A 210 7.31 -8.56 -5.35
C ARG A 210 8.74 -8.79 -4.92
N ILE A 211 9.28 -7.77 -4.27
CA ILE A 211 10.63 -7.81 -3.72
C ILE A 211 10.54 -8.48 -2.36
N LEU A 212 10.94 -9.76 -2.31
CA LEU A 212 11.08 -10.50 -1.07
C LEU A 212 12.30 -10.00 -0.30
N LEU A 213 12.02 -9.63 0.93
CA LEU A 213 12.93 -9.07 1.90
C LEU A 213 12.99 -9.97 3.14
N ASP A 214 14.15 -10.04 3.79
CA ASP A 214 14.31 -10.76 5.05
C ASP A 214 13.41 -10.17 6.15
N GLU A 215 13.34 -10.87 7.28
CA GLU A 215 12.70 -10.35 8.47
C GLU A 215 13.22 -8.96 8.87
N PHE A 216 12.32 -8.15 9.43
CA PHE A 216 12.75 -6.87 9.98
C PHE A 216 13.74 -7.08 11.15
N PRO A 217 14.64 -6.11 11.38
CA PRO A 217 15.72 -6.27 12.33
C PRO A 217 15.17 -6.30 13.76
N GLN A 218 15.44 -7.40 14.49
CA GLN A 218 15.01 -7.60 15.88
C GLN A 218 15.96 -7.02 16.93
N GLN A 219 17.17 -6.62 16.51
CA GLN A 219 18.24 -6.19 17.40
C GLN A 219 18.73 -4.79 17.03
N SER A 220 19.13 -4.03 18.05
CA SER A 220 19.76 -2.73 17.82
C SER A 220 21.09 -2.91 17.08
N GLY A 221 21.32 -2.11 16.04
CA GLY A 221 22.56 -2.14 15.25
C GLY A 221 22.50 -2.94 13.95
N THR A 222 21.50 -3.80 13.72
CA THR A 222 21.36 -4.56 12.46
C THR A 222 20.65 -3.78 11.35
N SER A 223 20.12 -2.59 11.66
CA SER A 223 19.38 -1.74 10.73
C SER A 223 20.19 -1.27 9.52
N SER A 224 21.50 -1.07 9.66
CA SER A 224 22.37 -0.60 8.56
C SER A 224 22.63 -1.70 7.52
N ILE A 225 22.84 -2.93 7.99
CA ILE A 225 22.94 -4.13 7.15
C ILE A 225 21.62 -4.30 6.40
N TRP A 226 20.50 -4.11 7.12
CA TRP A 226 19.20 -4.26 6.50
C TRP A 226 18.98 -3.25 5.36
N LYS A 227 19.24 -1.96 5.60
CA LYS A 227 19.15 -0.93 4.56
C LYS A 227 19.93 -1.28 3.29
N ARG A 228 21.17 -1.74 3.44
CA ARG A 228 22.02 -2.14 2.30
C ARG A 228 21.41 -3.30 1.50
N HIS A 229 20.80 -4.27 2.18
CA HIS A 229 20.18 -5.41 1.50
C HIS A 229 18.88 -4.99 0.79
N ILE A 230 18.09 -4.05 1.35
CA ILE A 230 16.97 -3.42 0.62
C ILE A 230 17.45 -2.72 -0.65
N ASP A 231 18.52 -1.92 -0.58
CA ASP A 231 19.08 -1.23 -1.74
C ASP A 231 19.52 -2.21 -2.83
N GLN A 232 20.16 -3.32 -2.45
CA GLN A 232 20.57 -4.36 -3.40
C GLN A 232 19.35 -5.00 -4.07
N LYS A 233 18.33 -5.38 -3.30
CA LYS A 233 17.11 -6.01 -3.82
C LYS A 233 16.34 -5.08 -4.77
N LEU A 234 16.30 -3.78 -4.48
CA LEU A 234 15.71 -2.78 -5.37
C LEU A 234 16.51 -2.62 -6.68
N LYS A 235 17.84 -2.66 -6.61
CA LYS A 235 18.69 -2.65 -7.82
C LYS A 235 18.53 -3.91 -8.65
N ASP A 236 18.41 -5.07 -8.01
CA ASP A 236 18.16 -6.34 -8.71
C ASP A 236 16.80 -6.28 -9.43
N PHE A 237 15.76 -5.78 -8.76
CA PHE A 237 14.45 -5.55 -9.37
C PHE A 237 14.53 -4.59 -10.57
N GLN A 238 15.21 -3.45 -10.41
CA GLN A 238 15.42 -2.49 -11.49
C GLN A 238 16.22 -3.10 -12.65
N ALA A 239 17.18 -3.99 -12.39
CA ALA A 239 17.92 -4.69 -13.43
C ALA A 239 17.04 -5.68 -14.20
N SER A 240 16.19 -6.45 -13.49
CA SER A 240 15.26 -7.40 -14.11
C SER A 240 14.19 -6.72 -14.97
N PHE A 241 13.71 -5.55 -14.57
CA PHE A 241 12.63 -4.84 -15.26
C PHE A 241 13.06 -3.54 -15.93
N GLY A 242 14.36 -3.29 -16.09
CA GLY A 242 14.90 -1.95 -16.41
C GLY A 242 14.33 -1.31 -17.66
N ARG A 243 14.01 -2.09 -18.69
CA ARG A 243 13.34 -1.59 -19.92
C ARG A 243 11.97 -0.97 -19.65
N MET A 244 11.29 -1.46 -18.62
CA MET A 244 9.97 -1.05 -18.22
C MET A 244 10.00 -0.04 -17.10
N VAL A 245 10.84 -0.21 -16.06
CA VAL A 245 10.79 0.63 -14.85
C VAL A 245 11.85 1.73 -14.79
N ASN A 246 12.71 1.87 -15.81
CA ASN A 246 13.69 2.94 -15.90
C ASN A 246 13.58 3.69 -17.24
N PRO A 247 12.97 4.89 -17.27
CA PRO A 247 12.36 5.59 -16.14
C PRO A 247 10.97 5.03 -15.74
N LEU A 248 10.57 5.28 -14.50
CA LEU A 248 9.17 5.25 -14.10
C LEU A 248 8.48 6.49 -14.67
N VAL A 249 7.48 6.30 -15.53
CA VAL A 249 6.73 7.37 -16.21
C VAL A 249 5.26 7.45 -15.76
N VAL A 250 4.77 6.42 -15.07
CA VAL A 250 3.48 6.41 -14.40
C VAL A 250 3.63 6.71 -12.91
N PRO A 251 2.63 7.33 -12.26
CA PRO A 251 2.57 7.38 -10.81
C PRO A 251 2.52 5.97 -10.24
N VAL A 252 3.24 5.75 -9.13
CA VAL A 252 3.33 4.45 -8.46
C VAL A 252 3.04 4.58 -6.97
N ALA A 253 2.50 3.50 -6.42
CA ALA A 253 2.29 3.30 -4.99
C ALA A 253 3.12 2.12 -4.48
N LEU A 254 3.14 1.97 -3.16
CA LEU A 254 3.73 0.81 -2.50
C LEU A 254 2.68 -0.02 -1.79
N GLU A 255 2.75 -1.33 -1.95
CA GLU A 255 2.04 -2.30 -1.11
C GLU A 255 3.07 -3.14 -0.36
N VAL A 256 2.97 -3.16 0.96
CA VAL A 256 3.94 -3.82 1.85
C VAL A 256 3.25 -4.88 2.68
N LEU A 257 3.71 -6.13 2.57
CA LEU A 257 3.29 -7.21 3.46
C LEU A 257 4.37 -7.45 4.50
N ILE A 258 3.98 -7.57 5.76
CA ILE A 258 4.92 -7.78 6.86
C ILE A 258 4.45 -9.01 7.62
N LYS A 259 5.22 -10.09 7.52
CA LYS A 259 5.00 -11.28 8.34
C LYS A 259 5.99 -11.25 9.52
N PRO A 260 5.52 -11.02 10.76
CA PRO A 260 6.40 -11.00 11.92
C PRO A 260 7.07 -12.35 12.15
N PRO A 261 8.24 -12.40 12.80
CA PRO A 261 8.80 -13.66 13.28
C PRO A 261 7.90 -14.29 14.34
N PRO A 262 8.15 -15.55 14.73
CA PRO A 262 7.37 -16.22 15.77
C PRO A 262 7.38 -15.43 17.08
N PRO A 263 6.30 -15.47 17.89
CA PRO A 263 6.21 -14.72 19.13
C PRO A 263 7.38 -14.96 20.09
N SER A 264 7.94 -16.17 20.10
CA SER A 264 9.13 -16.55 20.89
C SER A 264 10.37 -15.70 20.58
N ARG A 265 10.47 -15.17 19.35
CA ARG A 265 11.63 -14.43 18.83
C ARG A 265 11.34 -12.95 18.60
N MET A 266 10.09 -12.54 18.71
CA MET A 266 9.68 -11.15 18.56
C MET A 266 10.17 -10.31 19.74
N ARG A 267 11.25 -9.55 19.53
CA ARG A 267 11.81 -8.66 20.57
C ARG A 267 11.24 -7.25 20.53
N GLY A 268 10.54 -6.90 19.46
CA GLY A 268 9.75 -5.69 19.31
C GLY A 268 8.73 -5.86 18.18
N ASN A 269 7.63 -5.12 18.25
CA ASN A 269 6.65 -5.05 17.17
C ASN A 269 6.80 -3.68 16.49
N PRO A 270 7.49 -3.59 15.33
CA PRO A 270 7.73 -2.30 14.69
C PRO A 270 6.42 -1.72 14.21
N ASP A 271 6.23 -0.44 14.47
CA ASP A 271 5.11 0.33 13.94
C ASP A 271 5.25 0.40 12.41
N LEU A 272 4.14 0.20 11.70
CA LEU A 272 4.12 0.14 10.24
C LEU A 272 4.65 1.44 9.62
N ASP A 273 4.26 2.59 10.17
CA ASP A 273 4.70 3.91 9.77
C ASP A 273 6.19 4.13 9.98
N ASN A 274 6.76 3.65 11.09
CA ASN A 274 8.19 3.74 11.34
C ASN A 274 8.98 2.87 10.35
N LEU A 275 8.48 1.67 10.07
CA LEU A 275 9.10 0.75 9.13
C LEU A 275 9.10 1.32 7.70
N LEU A 276 7.93 1.79 7.24
CA LEU A 276 7.76 2.42 5.93
C LEU A 276 8.62 3.68 5.80
N ARG A 277 8.53 4.60 6.78
CA ARG A 277 9.20 5.91 6.72
C ARG A 277 10.72 5.81 6.77
N LYS A 278 11.27 4.89 7.57
CA LYS A 278 12.72 4.83 7.83
C LYS A 278 13.48 3.86 6.93
N TYR A 279 12.82 2.82 6.44
CA TYR A 279 13.50 1.68 5.80
C TYR A 279 13.01 1.36 4.39
N ILE A 280 11.76 1.64 4.04
CA ILE A 280 11.20 1.21 2.74
C ILE A 280 11.05 2.36 1.76
N ILE A 281 10.29 3.41 2.12
CA ILE A 281 9.94 4.48 1.18
C ILE A 281 11.18 5.27 0.72
N PRO A 282 12.13 5.66 1.60
CA PRO A 282 13.31 6.39 1.16
C PRO A 282 14.14 5.68 0.08
N PRO A 283 14.61 4.42 0.27
CA PRO A 283 15.40 3.76 -0.75
C PRO A 283 14.61 3.46 -2.03
N VAL A 284 13.29 3.23 -1.95
CA VAL A 284 12.44 3.13 -3.16
C VAL A 284 12.49 4.43 -3.97
N ASN A 285 12.30 5.58 -3.31
CA ASN A 285 12.37 6.88 -3.98
C ASN A 285 13.77 7.14 -4.58
N GLU A 286 14.83 6.76 -3.88
CA GLU A 286 16.22 6.96 -4.32
C GLU A 286 16.61 6.06 -5.50
N VAL A 287 16.27 4.76 -5.46
CA VAL A 287 16.68 3.79 -6.48
C VAL A 287 15.80 3.85 -7.72
N LEU A 288 14.48 3.93 -7.55
CA LEU A 288 13.53 3.88 -8.66
C LEU A 288 13.17 5.25 -9.23
N ASN A 289 13.41 6.33 -8.48
CA ASN A 289 13.21 7.71 -8.90
C ASN A 289 11.87 7.92 -9.63
N PRO A 290 10.72 7.72 -8.95
CA PRO A 290 9.41 7.79 -9.58
C PRO A 290 9.11 9.17 -10.18
N VAL A 291 8.28 9.21 -11.23
CA VAL A 291 7.95 10.44 -11.99
C VAL A 291 7.42 11.59 -11.12
N MET A 292 6.73 11.24 -10.04
CA MET A 292 6.15 12.21 -9.11
C MET A 292 7.27 12.89 -8.33
N LYS A 293 7.39 14.23 -8.47
CA LYS A 293 8.43 15.03 -7.78
C LYS A 293 8.48 14.83 -6.26
N ASN A 294 7.33 14.49 -5.65
CA ASN A 294 7.22 14.28 -4.21
C ASN A 294 7.41 12.80 -3.81
N GLY A 295 7.85 11.95 -4.74
CA GLY A 295 8.05 10.52 -4.54
C GLY A 295 6.73 9.74 -4.50
N ILE A 296 6.76 8.60 -3.81
CA ILE A 296 5.58 7.78 -3.51
C ILE A 296 4.54 8.61 -2.72
N THR A 297 3.35 8.76 -3.30
CA THR A 297 2.21 9.50 -2.72
C THR A 297 1.14 8.61 -2.10
N ARG A 298 1.14 7.31 -2.42
CA ARG A 298 0.24 6.31 -1.85
C ARG A 298 1.02 5.11 -1.35
N PHE A 299 0.71 4.62 -0.17
CA PHE A 299 1.28 3.39 0.35
C PHE A 299 0.31 2.63 1.24
N GLU A 300 0.39 1.32 1.19
CA GLU A 300 -0.38 0.38 2.00
C GLU A 300 0.57 -0.59 2.70
N ALA A 301 0.30 -0.89 3.96
CA ALA A 301 1.05 -1.89 4.73
C ALA A 301 0.12 -2.77 5.54
N TYR A 302 0.35 -4.08 5.47
CA TYR A 302 -0.45 -5.10 6.13
C TYR A 302 0.46 -5.95 7.01
N ARG A 303 0.20 -5.94 8.32
CA ARG A 303 0.80 -6.87 9.27
C ARG A 303 0.01 -8.17 9.26
N LEU A 304 0.67 -9.23 8.83
CA LEU A 304 0.11 -10.56 8.75
C LEU A 304 0.24 -11.30 10.09
N PRO A 305 -0.49 -12.41 10.29
CA PRO A 305 -0.25 -13.29 11.43
C PRO A 305 1.22 -13.73 11.50
N PRO A 306 1.81 -13.81 12.71
CA PRO A 306 3.21 -14.21 12.90
C PRO A 306 3.54 -15.55 12.24
N SER A 307 4.80 -15.69 11.85
CA SER A 307 5.35 -16.95 11.36
C SER A 307 5.28 -18.07 12.42
N PRO A 308 5.07 -19.34 12.02
CA PRO A 308 5.14 -20.48 12.93
C PRO A 308 6.53 -20.66 13.54
N GLU A 309 6.59 -21.25 14.74
CA GLU A 309 7.87 -21.58 15.39
C GLU A 309 8.83 -22.35 14.46
N GLY A 310 10.11 -22.01 14.52
CA GLY A 310 11.15 -22.57 13.64
C GLY A 310 11.25 -21.94 12.25
N THR A 311 10.43 -20.94 11.92
CA THR A 311 10.50 -20.20 10.65
C THR A 311 10.82 -18.72 10.85
N ASN A 312 11.25 -18.04 9.78
CA ASN A 312 11.53 -16.62 9.80
C ASN A 312 10.30 -15.79 9.42
N GLY A 313 10.28 -14.55 9.90
CA GLY A 313 9.40 -13.53 9.31
C GLY A 313 9.94 -13.08 7.94
N PHE A 314 9.21 -12.20 7.28
CA PHE A 314 9.64 -11.58 6.04
C PHE A 314 8.92 -10.26 5.79
N VAL A 315 9.41 -9.53 4.81
CA VAL A 315 8.73 -8.38 4.23
C VAL A 315 8.57 -8.61 2.73
N HIS A 316 7.44 -8.23 2.16
CA HIS A 316 7.31 -8.06 0.70
C HIS A 316 7.06 -6.60 0.39
N ILE A 317 7.69 -6.11 -0.67
CA ILE A 317 7.40 -4.81 -1.24
C ILE A 317 6.95 -5.02 -2.69
N ALA A 318 5.79 -4.51 -3.04
CA ALA A 318 5.37 -4.36 -4.43
C ALA A 318 5.35 -2.88 -4.80
N ILE A 319 5.91 -2.56 -5.96
CA ILE A 319 5.70 -1.28 -6.63
C ILE A 319 4.54 -1.47 -7.58
N VAL A 320 3.47 -0.70 -7.39
CA VAL A 320 2.21 -0.89 -8.11
C VAL A 320 1.79 0.40 -8.81
N ALA A 321 0.99 0.27 -9.88
CA ALA A 321 0.47 1.45 -10.57
C ALA A 321 -0.50 2.25 -9.67
N ASP A 322 -0.41 3.58 -9.75
CA ASP A 322 -1.26 4.53 -9.01
C ASP A 322 -1.86 5.58 -9.94
N THR A 323 -2.43 5.15 -11.07
CA THR A 323 -2.88 6.08 -12.10
C THR A 323 -4.09 6.91 -11.70
N THR A 324 -4.95 6.40 -10.82
CA THR A 324 -6.11 7.16 -10.31
C THR A 324 -5.85 7.90 -9.00
N GLY A 325 -4.79 7.58 -8.25
CA GLY A 325 -4.60 8.08 -6.89
C GLY A 325 -5.45 7.38 -5.82
N TYR A 326 -6.34 6.44 -6.20
CA TYR A 326 -7.34 5.87 -5.28
C TYR A 326 -7.45 4.34 -5.32
N ASP A 327 -6.74 3.66 -6.22
CA ASP A 327 -6.86 2.20 -6.40
C ASP A 327 -6.15 1.44 -5.29
N SER A 328 -6.93 1.07 -4.29
CA SER A 328 -6.55 0.50 -3.00
C SER A 328 -7.34 -0.78 -2.77
N VAL A 329 -6.79 -1.76 -2.04
CA VAL A 329 -7.56 -2.97 -1.68
C VAL A 329 -8.80 -2.59 -0.88
N PHE A 330 -8.72 -1.54 -0.08
CA PHE A 330 -9.87 -1.06 0.66
C PHE A 330 -10.96 -0.46 -0.23
N LYS A 331 -10.58 0.19 -1.34
CA LYS A 331 -11.55 0.67 -2.33
C LYS A 331 -12.22 -0.50 -3.04
N GLU A 332 -11.46 -1.55 -3.39
CA GLU A 332 -12.02 -2.79 -3.96
C GLU A 332 -13.06 -3.43 -3.01
N ILE A 333 -12.77 -3.46 -1.71
CA ILE A 333 -13.71 -3.93 -0.68
C ILE A 333 -14.95 -3.03 -0.62
N ASP A 334 -14.78 -1.71 -0.52
CA ASP A 334 -15.91 -0.76 -0.46
C ASP A 334 -16.83 -0.92 -1.68
N GLU A 335 -16.27 -0.95 -2.90
CA GLU A 335 -17.02 -1.09 -4.15
C GLU A 335 -17.72 -2.45 -4.25
N GLY A 336 -17.09 -3.51 -3.74
CA GLY A 336 -17.71 -4.82 -3.63
C GLY A 336 -18.92 -4.82 -2.69
N LEU A 337 -18.79 -4.16 -1.53
CA LEU A 337 -19.87 -4.03 -0.54
C LEU A 337 -21.04 -3.20 -1.08
N GLU A 338 -20.77 -2.07 -1.75
CA GLU A 338 -21.81 -1.24 -2.36
C GLU A 338 -22.64 -2.03 -3.39
N ARG A 339 -21.99 -2.87 -4.21
CA ARG A 339 -22.70 -3.74 -5.14
C ARG A 339 -23.49 -4.82 -4.44
N TRP A 340 -22.97 -5.38 -3.35
CA TRP A 340 -23.67 -6.37 -2.56
C TRP A 340 -24.95 -5.77 -1.93
N GLU A 341 -24.86 -4.57 -1.34
CA GLU A 341 -26.03 -3.85 -0.81
C GLU A 341 -27.06 -3.54 -1.90
N GLY A 342 -26.63 -3.13 -3.09
CA GLY A 342 -27.52 -2.86 -4.22
C GLY A 342 -28.15 -4.10 -4.87
N SER A 343 -27.72 -5.30 -4.48
CA SER A 343 -28.26 -6.59 -4.96
C SER A 343 -29.30 -7.23 -4.02
N LEU A 344 -29.46 -6.66 -2.81
CA LEU A 344 -30.52 -7.01 -1.85
C LEU A 344 -31.82 -6.26 -2.17
#